data_AF-A0AAV5ULE9-F1
#
_entry.id   AF-A0AAV5ULE9-F1
#
_cell.length_a   1.000
_cell.length_b   1.000
_cell.length_c   1.000
_cell.angle_alpha   90.00
_cell.angle_beta   90.00
_cell.angle_gamma   90.00
#
_symmetry.space_group_name_H-M   'P 1'
#
loop_
_entity.id
_entity.type
_entity.pdbx_description
1 polymer ?
#
loop_
_entity_poly.entity_id
_entity_poly.type
_entity_poly.pdbx_seq_one_letter_code
_entity_poly.pdbx_strand_id
1 'polypeptide(L)'
;IESSNVRYLCVEEAIKKSTENAVMLINSKCFDARRHRRNFAKDTTDVMTRWFHENIEHPYYTDEEKNALAIEFNITVQQITNSLGNRRARQKIQFDRPLQPPSSPKK
;
A
#
# COMPACT_ATOMS: atom_id res chain seq x y z
N ILE A 1 29.40 38.47 25.50
CA ILE A 1 29.09 38.16 24.08
C ILE A 1 29.29 36.67 23.81
N GLU A 2 30.44 36.08 24.16
CA GLU A 2 30.70 34.64 24.00
C GLU A 2 29.70 33.73 24.71
N SER A 3 29.33 34.02 25.97
CA SER A 3 28.33 33.21 26.70
C SER A 3 26.94 33.22 26.05
N SER A 4 26.57 34.28 25.33
CA SER A 4 25.30 34.33 24.58
C SER A 4 25.36 33.49 23.31
N ASN A 5 26.51 33.45 22.62
CA ASN A 5 26.71 32.60 21.45
C ASN A 5 26.68 31.11 21.82
N VAL A 6 27.30 30.74 22.94
CA VAL A 6 27.26 29.34 23.43
C VAL A 6 25.83 28.92 23.78
N ARG A 7 25.03 29.80 24.40
CA ARG A 7 23.62 29.51 24.68
C ARG A 7 22.78 29.40 23.41
N TYR A 8 23.02 30.25 22.42
CA TYR A 8 22.36 30.16 21.12
C TYR A 8 22.65 28.83 20.41
N LEU A 9 23.93 28.44 20.31
CA LEU A 9 24.34 27.19 19.68
C LEU A 9 23.75 25.96 20.39
N CYS A 10 23.71 25.98 21.72
CA CYS A 10 23.10 24.91 22.51
C CYS A 10 21.59 24.78 22.22
N VAL A 11 20.87 25.91 22.15
CA VAL A 11 19.43 25.91 21.81
C VAL A 11 19.21 25.44 20.37
N GLU A 12 20.04 25.88 19.43
CA GLU A 12 19.98 25.45 18.03
C GLU A 12 20.21 23.93 17.90
N GLU A 13 21.20 23.39 18.61
CA GLU A 13 21.49 21.95 18.63
C GLU A 13 20.36 21.15 19.28
N ALA A 14 19.77 21.67 20.36
CA ALA A 14 18.61 21.06 21.01
C ALA A 14 17.39 21.00 20.08
N ILE A 15 17.15 22.06 19.31
CA ILE A 15 16.06 22.10 18.31
C ILE A 15 16.33 21.07 17.21
N LYS A 16 17.55 21.03 16.65
CA LYS A 16 17.93 20.05 15.61
C LYS A 16 17.69 18.61 16.09
N LYS A 17 18.22 18.24 17.26
CA LYS A 17 18.01 16.91 17.86
C LYS A 17 16.54 16.60 18.10
N SER A 18 15.76 17.58 18.59
CA SER A 18 14.33 17.42 18.79
C SER A 18 13.58 17.14 17.48
N THR A 19 13.91 17.87 16.41
CA THR A 19 13.32 17.67 15.09
C THR A 19 13.67 16.30 14.49
N GLU A 20 14.92 15.86 14.61
CA GLU A 20 15.37 14.56 14.14
C GLU A 20 14.65 13.42 14.85
N ASN A 21 14.54 13.50 16.18
CA ASN A 21 13.81 12.52 16.99
C ASN A 21 12.32 12.47 16.62
N ALA A 22 11.70 13.62 16.39
CA ALA A 22 10.31 13.69 15.94
C ALA A 22 10.13 13.02 14.56
N VAL A 23 11.03 13.27 13.62
CA VAL A 23 11.02 12.64 12.28
C VAL A 23 11.23 11.13 12.38
N MET A 24 12.19 10.67 13.21
CA MET A 24 12.41 9.23 13.43
C MET A 24 11.17 8.55 14.02
N LEU A 25 10.51 9.19 14.99
CA LEU A 25 9.28 8.68 15.60
C LEU A 25 8.13 8.59 14.58
N ILE A 26 7.93 9.64 13.77
CA ILE A 26 6.91 9.66 12.72
C ILE A 26 7.19 8.57 11.70
N ASN A 27 8.44 8.45 11.24
CA ASN A 27 8.84 7.41 10.31
C ASN A 27 8.58 6.02 10.89
N SER A 28 8.99 5.74 12.13
CA SER A 28 8.71 4.45 12.78
C SER A 28 7.21 4.15 12.78
N LYS A 29 6.38 5.07 13.29
CA LYS A 29 4.92 4.91 13.35
C LYS A 29 4.32 4.63 11.97
N CYS A 30 4.73 5.37 10.94
CA CYS A 30 4.25 5.18 9.57
C CYS A 30 4.73 3.87 8.94
N PHE A 31 6.00 3.49 9.16
CA PHE A 31 6.54 2.22 8.67
C PHE A 31 5.91 1.02 9.37
N ASP A 32 5.66 1.11 10.67
CA ASP A 32 5.02 0.06 11.44
C ASP A 32 3.57 -0.09 11.02
N ALA A 33 2.81 1.00 10.84
CA ALA A 33 1.46 0.93 10.28
C ALA A 33 1.40 0.23 8.91
N ARG A 34 2.43 0.41 8.06
CA ARG A 34 2.56 -0.32 6.79
C ARG A 34 2.90 -1.80 6.97
N ARG A 35 3.74 -2.17 7.95
CA ARG A 35 4.14 -3.56 8.24
C ARG A 35 2.98 -4.44 8.72
N HIS A 36 1.94 -3.86 9.32
CA HIS A 36 0.76 -4.60 9.76
C HIS A 36 -0.20 -4.99 8.62
N ARG A 37 0.07 -4.55 7.38
CA ARG A 37 -0.76 -4.90 6.23
C ARG A 37 -0.52 -6.37 5.85
N ARG A 38 -1.47 -7.23 6.20
CA ARG A 38 -1.47 -8.65 5.80
C ARG A 38 -2.02 -8.80 4.39
N ASN A 39 -1.47 -9.78 3.65
CA ASN A 39 -2.08 -10.24 2.41
C ASN A 39 -3.42 -10.92 2.71
N PHE A 40 -4.31 -10.93 1.72
CA PHE A 40 -5.52 -11.74 1.83
C PHE A 40 -5.17 -13.22 1.93
N ALA A 41 -6.06 -14.01 2.55
CA ALA A 41 -5.94 -15.45 2.52
C ALA A 41 -5.93 -15.95 1.06
N LYS A 42 -5.32 -17.11 0.84
CA LYS A 42 -5.22 -17.71 -0.49
C LYS A 42 -6.61 -17.91 -1.10
N ASP A 43 -7.54 -18.47 -0.33
CA ASP A 43 -8.90 -18.75 -0.80
C ASP A 43 -9.64 -17.49 -1.23
N THR A 44 -9.55 -16.41 -0.43
CA THR A 44 -10.08 -15.08 -0.78
C THR A 44 -9.47 -14.56 -2.08
N THR A 45 -8.15 -14.71 -2.23
CA THR A 45 -7.42 -14.26 -3.43
C THR A 45 -7.85 -15.07 -4.65
N ASP A 46 -8.02 -16.38 -4.51
CA ASP A 46 -8.40 -17.28 -5.61
C ASP A 46 -9.83 -16.99 -6.11
N VAL A 47 -10.77 -16.77 -5.19
CA VAL A 47 -12.16 -16.41 -5.55
C VAL A 47 -12.22 -15.06 -6.25
N MET A 48 -11.56 -14.03 -5.70
CA MET A 48 -11.47 -12.73 -6.37
C MET A 48 -10.79 -12.87 -7.73
N THR A 49 -9.73 -13.69 -7.82
CA THR A 49 -8.97 -13.91 -9.04
C THR A 49 -9.87 -14.47 -10.13
N ARG A 50 -10.54 -15.60 -9.84
CA ARG A 50 -11.50 -16.26 -10.73
C ARG A 50 -12.57 -15.29 -11.23
N TRP A 51 -13.27 -14.62 -10.32
CA TRP A 51 -14.38 -13.72 -10.69
C TRP A 51 -13.96 -12.66 -11.71
N PHE A 52 -12.79 -12.04 -11.55
CA PHE A 52 -12.39 -10.97 -12.49
C PHE A 52 -11.81 -11.49 -13.80
N HIS A 53 -11.35 -12.74 -13.86
CA HIS A 53 -11.10 -13.37 -15.15
C HIS A 53 -12.41 -13.68 -15.88
N GLU A 54 -13.46 -14.08 -15.17
CA GLU A 54 -14.80 -14.30 -15.73
C GLU A 54 -15.45 -12.96 -16.16
N ASN A 55 -15.15 -11.85 -15.47
CA ASN A 55 -15.73 -10.53 -15.70
C ASN A 55 -14.72 -9.55 -16.32
N ILE A 56 -13.84 -10.02 -17.19
CA ILE A 56 -12.70 -9.22 -17.68
C ILE A 56 -13.13 -8.02 -18.56
N GLU A 57 -14.28 -8.11 -19.21
CA GLU A 57 -14.85 -7.02 -20.02
C GLU A 57 -15.41 -5.89 -19.16
N HIS A 58 -16.07 -6.25 -18.05
CA HIS A 58 -16.68 -5.30 -17.11
C HIS A 58 -16.31 -5.64 -15.65
N PRO A 59 -15.05 -5.44 -15.23
CA PRO A 59 -14.55 -5.87 -13.92
C PRO A 59 -14.95 -4.90 -12.79
N TYR A 60 -16.26 -4.76 -12.60
CA TYR A 60 -16.90 -3.97 -11.57
C TYR A 60 -17.91 -4.84 -10.82
N TYR A 61 -17.61 -5.13 -9.55
CA TYR A 61 -18.60 -5.75 -8.68
C TYR A 61 -19.81 -4.81 -8.53
N THR A 62 -21.01 -5.38 -8.49
CA THR A 62 -22.18 -4.68 -7.94
C THR A 62 -22.00 -4.47 -6.45
N ASP A 63 -22.82 -3.60 -5.85
CA ASP A 63 -22.72 -3.35 -4.41
C ASP A 63 -23.14 -4.58 -3.61
N GLU A 64 -24.07 -5.39 -4.11
CA GLU A 64 -24.48 -6.67 -3.54
C GLU A 64 -23.32 -7.67 -3.52
N GLU A 65 -22.59 -7.81 -4.63
CA GLU A 65 -21.44 -8.72 -4.72
C GLU A 65 -20.31 -8.30 -3.76
N LYS A 66 -20.03 -7.00 -3.64
CA LYS A 66 -19.04 -6.49 -2.68
C LYS A 66 -19.43 -6.83 -1.25
N ASN A 67 -20.70 -6.65 -0.90
CA ASN A 67 -21.21 -6.94 0.44
C ASN A 67 -21.18 -8.44 0.75
N ALA A 68 -21.55 -9.30 -0.20
CA ALA A 68 -21.50 -10.75 -0.05
C ALA A 68 -20.06 -11.23 0.23
N LEU A 69 -19.10 -10.80 -0.59
CA LEU A 69 -17.68 -11.15 -0.44
C LEU A 69 -17.07 -10.58 0.84
N ALA A 70 -17.52 -9.40 1.29
CA ALA A 70 -17.07 -8.79 2.54
C ALA A 70 -17.46 -9.65 3.75
N ILE A 71 -18.69 -10.14 3.75
CA ILE A 71 -19.22 -11.04 4.79
C ILE A 71 -18.49 -12.39 4.74
N GLU A 72 -18.41 -13.01 3.56
CA GLU A 72 -17.84 -14.34 3.36
C GLU A 72 -16.38 -14.43 3.81
N PHE A 73 -15.54 -13.47 3.41
CA PHE A 73 -14.11 -13.49 3.71
C PHE A 73 -13.72 -12.68 4.94
N ASN A 74 -14.68 -12.11 5.66
CA ASN A 74 -14.47 -11.25 6.82
C ASN A 74 -13.48 -10.10 6.52
N ILE A 75 -13.72 -9.41 5.41
CA ILE A 75 -12.94 -8.26 4.93
C ILE A 75 -13.87 -7.07 4.69
N THR A 76 -13.31 -5.88 4.61
CA THR A 76 -14.14 -4.68 4.38
C THR A 76 -14.45 -4.50 2.90
N VAL A 77 -15.63 -3.93 2.60
CA VAL A 77 -16.02 -3.51 1.24
C VAL A 77 -14.95 -2.59 0.61
N GLN A 78 -14.32 -1.75 1.42
CA GLN A 78 -13.21 -0.89 0.99
C GLN A 78 -11.99 -1.71 0.53
N GLN A 79 -11.63 -2.78 1.26
CA GLN A 79 -10.53 -3.67 0.87
C GLN A 79 -10.81 -4.34 -0.48
N ILE A 80 -12.04 -4.79 -0.72
CA ILE A 80 -12.47 -5.39 -2.00
C ILE A 80 -12.41 -4.36 -3.13
N THR A 81 -12.95 -3.16 -2.90
CA THR A 81 -12.97 -2.05 -3.88
C THR A 81 -11.54 -1.65 -4.28
N ASN A 82 -10.65 -1.51 -3.30
CA ASN A 82 -9.24 -1.21 -3.53
C ASN A 82 -8.53 -2.36 -4.24
N SER A 83 -8.85 -3.62 -3.91
CA SER A 83 -8.27 -4.81 -4.56
C SER A 83 -8.60 -4.83 -6.06
N LEU A 84 -9.87 -4.61 -6.43
CA LEU A 84 -10.30 -4.52 -7.81
C LEU A 84 -9.69 -3.33 -8.54
N GLY A 85 -9.71 -2.13 -7.93
CA GLY A 85 -9.11 -0.94 -8.52
C GLY A 85 -7.63 -1.14 -8.86
N ASN A 86 -6.89 -1.77 -7.94
CA ASN A 86 -5.49 -2.13 -8.15
C ASN A 86 -5.31 -3.18 -9.27
N ARG A 87 -6.22 -4.16 -9.40
CA ARG A 87 -6.17 -5.16 -10.49
C ARG A 87 -6.40 -4.53 -11.85
N ARG A 88 -7.41 -3.67 -11.99
CA ARG A 88 -7.67 -2.95 -13.25
C ARG A 88 -6.47 -2.09 -13.66
N ALA A 89 -5.88 -1.35 -12.71
CA ALA A 89 -4.69 -0.55 -12.97
C ALA A 89 -3.49 -1.40 -13.42
N ARG A 90 -3.24 -2.54 -12.76
CA ARG A 90 -2.17 -3.48 -13.16
C ARG A 90 -2.40 -4.08 -14.54
N GLN A 91 -3.64 -4.46 -14.85
CA GLN A 91 -4.01 -5.02 -16.14
C GLN A 91 -3.79 -3.98 -17.26
N LYS A 92 -4.23 -2.73 -17.05
CA LYS A 92 -3.97 -1.64 -17.99
C LYS A 92 -2.47 -1.43 -18.24
N ILE A 93 -1.66 -1.41 -17.17
CA ILE A 93 -0.19 -1.30 -17.29
C ILE A 93 0.40 -2.49 -18.06
N GLN A 94 -0.15 -3.70 -17.92
CA GLN A 94 0.32 -4.86 -18.70
C GLN A 94 0.00 -4.71 -20.19
N PHE A 95 -1.18 -4.20 -20.53
CA PHE A 95 -1.54 -3.92 -21.94
C PHE A 95 -0.74 -2.76 -22.53
N ASP A 96 -0.49 -1.71 -21.76
CA ASP A 96 0.27 -0.53 -22.19
C ASP A 96 1.79 -0.77 -22.20
N ARG A 97 2.26 -1.89 -21.65
CA ARG A 97 3.69 -2.22 -21.62
C ARG A 97 4.11 -2.71 -23.02
N PRO A 98 5.10 -2.07 -23.69
CA PRO A 98 5.69 -2.65 -24.88
C PRO A 98 6.27 -4.02 -24.53
N LEU A 99 5.97 -5.04 -25.33
CA LEU A 99 6.43 -6.42 -25.15
C LEU A 99 7.92 -6.40 -24.79
N GLN A 100 8.22 -6.61 -23.51
CA GLN A 100 9.61 -6.77 -23.10
C GLN A 100 10.05 -8.13 -23.65
N PRO A 101 11.21 -8.21 -24.33
CA PRO A 101 11.76 -9.49 -24.71
C PRO A 101 11.89 -10.34 -23.44
N PRO A 102 11.65 -11.67 -23.52
CA PRO A 102 11.62 -12.54 -22.35
C PRO A 102 12.87 -12.30 -21.51
N SER A 103 12.66 -11.90 -20.25
CA SER A 103 13.76 -11.73 -19.30
C SER A 103 14.51 -13.04 -19.23
N SER A 104 15.81 -12.99 -19.53
CA SER A 104 16.68 -14.17 -19.52
C SER A 104 16.47 -14.98 -18.24
N PRO A 105 16.48 -16.32 -18.32
CA PRO A 105 16.25 -17.17 -17.16
C PRO A 105 17.24 -16.77 -16.06
N LYS A 106 16.71 -16.51 -14.87
CA LYS A 106 17.53 -16.24 -13.69
C LYS A 106 18.39 -17.49 -13.45
N LYS A 107 19.71 -17.30 -13.50
CA LYS A 107 20.70 -18.33 -13.13
C LYS A 107 20.51 -18.74 -11.67
#